data_AF-A0A2Y9BMP7-F1
#
_entry.id   AF-A0A2Y9BMP7-F1
#
_cell.length_a   1.000
_cell.length_b   1.000
_cell.length_c   1.000
_cell.angle_alpha   90.00
_cell.angle_beta   90.00
_cell.angle_gamma   90.00
#
_symmetry.space_group_name_H-M   'P 1'
#
loop_
_entity.id
_entity.type
_entity.pdbx_description
1 polymer ?
#
loop_
_entity_poly.entity_id
_entity_poly.type
_entity_poly.pdbx_seq_one_letter_code
_entity_poly.pdbx_strand_id
1 'polypeptide(L)'
;MSTDAEREPRVASMTRPFPEGGSMLRLAYRELNMAANGDKDQVKALGPLHMLPRPWDPPTCRRPELREQLWEWLEEVVNWLNREYVWDVAGMIPSCWPEHPHLVHEIAVLADQRRRAGLALNSDAMEEWHRYALPAFADRMRNRVKDHCEEGHQGWPARSRYSRHVSDQSIHNRGQAYAADVRTTAYGRKRDEAVVVDESRPRLAAVNLDTGEILDGPDAE
;
A
#
# COMPACT_ATOMS: atom_id res chain seq x y z
N MET A 1 -25.16 1.56 -57.39
CA MET A 1 -25.21 2.80 -56.59
C MET A 1 -25.72 2.42 -55.22
N SER A 2 -24.82 2.07 -54.30
CA SER A 2 -25.18 1.86 -52.90
C SER A 2 -24.65 3.06 -52.15
N THR A 3 -25.59 3.83 -51.62
CA THR A 3 -25.37 5.05 -50.85
C THR A 3 -24.42 4.79 -49.70
N ASP A 4 -23.32 5.54 -49.72
CA ASP A 4 -22.41 5.79 -48.63
C ASP A 4 -23.24 6.29 -47.44
N ALA A 5 -23.43 5.44 -46.44
CA ALA A 5 -24.09 5.84 -45.20
C ALA A 5 -23.10 6.73 -44.46
N GLU A 6 -23.31 8.04 -44.56
CA GLU A 6 -22.59 9.07 -43.79
C GLU A 6 -22.50 8.63 -42.33
N ARG A 7 -21.30 8.19 -41.94
CA ARG A 7 -20.99 7.83 -40.57
C ARG A 7 -20.97 9.12 -39.77
N GLU A 8 -22.08 9.39 -39.10
CA GLU A 8 -22.26 10.53 -38.19
C GLU A 8 -20.98 10.69 -37.32
N PRO A 9 -20.38 11.90 -37.28
CA PRO A 9 -19.12 12.10 -36.59
C PRO A 9 -19.34 11.81 -35.11
N ARG A 10 -18.72 10.74 -34.60
CA ARG A 10 -18.70 10.48 -33.16
C ARG A 10 -18.02 11.66 -32.51
N VAL A 11 -18.79 12.46 -31.77
CA VAL A 11 -18.26 13.50 -30.89
C VAL A 11 -17.41 12.80 -29.84
N ALA A 12 -16.13 12.67 -30.10
CA ALA A 12 -15.18 12.04 -29.20
C ALA A 12 -14.83 13.05 -28.12
N SER A 13 -15.13 12.73 -26.86
CA SER A 13 -14.64 13.50 -25.72
C SER A 13 -13.11 13.60 -25.80
N MET A 14 -12.57 14.80 -25.55
CA MET A 14 -11.12 15.03 -25.53
C MET A 14 -10.42 14.20 -24.45
N THR A 15 -11.13 13.88 -23.36
CA THR A 15 -10.64 13.06 -22.24
C THR A 15 -11.69 12.07 -21.78
N ARG A 16 -11.29 10.91 -21.28
CA ARG A 16 -12.19 9.96 -20.63
C ARG A 16 -12.33 10.23 -19.13
N PRO A 17 -13.53 10.02 -18.54
CA PRO A 17 -13.67 10.06 -17.09
C PRO A 17 -12.85 8.95 -16.44
N PHE A 18 -12.38 9.19 -15.21
CA PHE A 18 -11.71 8.17 -14.42
C PHE A 18 -12.73 7.09 -13.98
N PRO A 19 -12.40 5.79 -14.04
CA PRO A 19 -13.33 4.72 -13.69
C PRO A 19 -13.81 4.77 -12.23
N GLU A 20 -15.11 4.61 -12.00
CA GLU A 20 -15.71 4.69 -10.66
C GLU A 20 -15.73 3.34 -9.92
N GLY A 21 -15.63 2.22 -10.66
CA GLY A 21 -15.73 0.86 -10.14
C GLY A 21 -17.15 0.46 -9.71
N GLY A 22 -17.33 -0.81 -9.33
CA GLY A 22 -18.63 -1.39 -8.99
C GLY A 22 -19.20 -0.97 -7.62
N SER A 23 -20.44 -1.39 -7.34
CA SER A 23 -21.19 -1.00 -6.14
C SER A 23 -20.53 -1.41 -4.81
N MET A 24 -19.94 -2.60 -4.73
CA MET A 24 -19.25 -3.10 -3.54
C MET A 24 -17.96 -2.34 -3.31
N LEU A 25 -17.24 -1.99 -4.39
CA LEU A 25 -16.05 -1.17 -4.30
C LEU A 25 -16.37 0.26 -3.81
N ARG A 26 -17.43 0.86 -4.34
CA ARG A 26 -17.92 2.16 -3.86
C ARG A 26 -18.39 2.11 -2.41
N LEU A 27 -18.99 1.00 -1.98
CA LEU A 27 -19.34 0.79 -0.56
C LEU A 27 -18.09 0.73 0.32
N ALA A 28 -17.06 -0.03 -0.07
CA ALA A 28 -15.81 -0.12 0.67
C ALA A 28 -15.17 1.28 0.87
N TYR A 29 -15.10 2.10 -0.17
CA TYR A 29 -14.63 3.47 -0.04
C TYR A 29 -15.53 4.37 0.81
N ARG A 30 -16.85 4.16 0.78
CA ARG A 30 -17.79 4.89 1.62
C ARG A 30 -17.59 4.56 3.10
N GLU A 31 -17.40 3.28 3.43
CA GLU A 31 -17.13 2.82 4.80
C GLU A 31 -15.79 3.36 5.31
N LEU A 32 -14.75 3.38 4.47
CA LEU A 32 -13.47 4.00 4.81
C LEU A 32 -13.61 5.52 5.05
N ASN A 33 -14.40 6.21 4.24
CA ASN A 33 -14.67 7.63 4.45
C ASN A 33 -15.47 7.87 5.75
N MET A 34 -16.45 7.01 6.04
CA MET A 34 -17.20 7.05 7.30
C MET A 34 -16.29 6.77 8.50
N ALA A 35 -15.33 5.85 8.37
CA ALA A 35 -14.35 5.59 9.43
C ALA A 35 -13.44 6.81 9.70
N ALA A 36 -13.10 7.58 8.67
CA ALA A 36 -12.24 8.76 8.79
C ALA A 36 -12.97 10.02 9.27
N ASN A 37 -14.22 10.22 8.82
CA ASN A 37 -14.93 11.49 8.92
C ASN A 37 -16.32 11.39 9.58
N GLY A 38 -16.77 10.19 9.92
CA GLY A 38 -18.10 9.96 10.50
C GLY A 38 -18.21 10.34 11.96
N ASP A 39 -19.44 10.47 12.44
CA ASP A 39 -19.71 10.64 13.87
C ASP A 39 -19.45 9.33 14.66
N LYS A 40 -19.48 9.42 15.99
CA LYS A 40 -19.18 8.28 16.88
C LYS A 40 -20.12 7.09 16.65
N ASP A 41 -21.38 7.33 16.34
CA ASP A 41 -22.37 6.26 16.17
C ASP A 41 -22.21 5.58 14.81
N GLN A 42 -21.94 6.36 13.76
CA GLN A 42 -21.58 5.88 12.43
C GLN A 42 -20.32 5.02 12.46
N VAL A 43 -19.24 5.51 13.09
CA VAL A 43 -17.97 4.79 13.21
C VAL A 43 -18.16 3.50 14.01
N LYS A 44 -18.97 3.53 15.08
CA LYS A 44 -19.30 2.35 15.88
C LYS A 44 -20.06 1.29 15.07
N ALA A 45 -20.94 1.70 14.16
CA ALA A 45 -21.72 0.80 13.32
C ALA A 45 -20.87 0.03 12.30
N LEU A 46 -19.68 0.53 11.92
CA LEU A 46 -18.75 -0.15 11.01
C LEU A 46 -18.07 -1.38 11.63
N GLY A 47 -18.10 -1.52 12.96
CA GLY A 47 -17.40 -2.60 13.65
C GLY A 47 -15.87 -2.39 13.68
N PRO A 48 -15.07 -3.47 13.72
CA PRO A 48 -13.62 -3.36 13.87
C PRO A 48 -12.95 -2.69 12.66
N LEU A 49 -12.48 -1.45 12.82
CA LEU A 49 -11.91 -0.65 11.72
C LEU A 49 -10.71 -1.29 11.00
N HIS A 50 -9.92 -2.11 11.70
CA HIS A 50 -8.79 -2.81 11.09
C HIS A 50 -9.23 -3.87 10.07
N MET A 51 -10.48 -4.35 10.17
CA MET A 51 -11.08 -5.32 9.25
C MET A 51 -11.70 -4.69 8.01
N LEU A 52 -11.78 -3.36 7.94
CA LEU A 52 -12.31 -2.69 6.75
C LEU A 52 -11.41 -3.00 5.52
N PRO A 53 -12.01 -3.31 4.37
CA PRO A 53 -11.27 -3.54 3.14
C PRO A 53 -10.60 -2.24 2.68
N ARG A 54 -9.37 -2.34 2.21
CA ARG A 54 -8.57 -1.25 1.65
C ARG A 54 -8.31 -1.58 0.18
N PRO A 55 -9.05 -0.97 -0.77
CA PRO A 55 -8.86 -1.26 -2.18
C PRO A 55 -7.41 -1.09 -2.70
N TRP A 56 -6.64 -0.18 -2.08
CA TRP A 56 -5.21 0.02 -2.36
C TRP A 56 -4.29 -1.07 -1.78
N ASP A 57 -4.82 -1.97 -0.95
CA ASP A 57 -4.15 -3.15 -0.43
C ASP A 57 -5.01 -4.38 -0.73
N PRO A 58 -4.98 -4.90 -1.98
CA PRO A 58 -5.93 -5.89 -2.46
C PRO A 58 -6.15 -7.07 -1.51
N PRO A 59 -5.14 -7.71 -0.89
CA PRO A 59 -5.31 -8.78 0.10
C PRO A 59 -6.36 -8.52 1.20
N THR A 60 -6.61 -7.26 1.58
CA THR A 60 -7.62 -6.90 2.58
C THR A 60 -9.07 -7.03 2.08
N CYS A 61 -9.30 -7.01 0.76
CA CYS A 61 -10.62 -7.19 0.14
C CYS A 61 -11.02 -8.68 0.16
N ARG A 62 -11.35 -9.23 1.33
CA ARG A 62 -11.53 -10.68 1.53
C ARG A 62 -12.84 -11.26 0.97
N ARG A 63 -13.84 -10.42 0.70
CA ARG A 63 -15.12 -10.84 0.10
C ARG A 63 -14.95 -11.09 -1.41
N PRO A 64 -15.32 -12.26 -1.95
CA PRO A 64 -15.13 -12.58 -3.37
C PRO A 64 -15.74 -11.55 -4.32
N GLU A 65 -16.95 -11.05 -4.03
CA GLU A 65 -17.66 -10.10 -4.91
C GLU A 65 -16.97 -8.73 -4.93
N LEU A 66 -16.44 -8.30 -3.77
CA LEU A 66 -15.62 -7.09 -3.70
C LEU A 66 -14.30 -7.28 -4.44
N ARG A 67 -13.69 -8.46 -4.33
CA ARG A 67 -12.41 -8.78 -4.96
C ARG A 67 -12.54 -8.80 -6.48
N GLU A 68 -13.63 -9.34 -7.01
CA GLU A 68 -13.95 -9.34 -8.44
C GLU A 68 -14.11 -7.90 -8.95
N GLN A 69 -14.95 -7.08 -8.30
CA GLN A 69 -15.12 -5.67 -8.68
C GLN A 69 -13.83 -4.85 -8.54
N LEU A 70 -12.95 -5.21 -7.62
CA LEU A 70 -11.63 -4.60 -7.52
C LEU A 70 -10.80 -4.90 -8.78
N TRP A 71 -10.79 -6.14 -9.25
CA TRP A 71 -10.05 -6.51 -10.46
C TRP A 71 -10.60 -5.87 -11.72
N GLU A 72 -11.93 -5.85 -11.88
CA GLU A 72 -12.59 -5.12 -12.97
C GLU A 72 -12.22 -3.64 -12.97
N TRP A 73 -12.29 -3.00 -11.81
CA TRP A 73 -11.94 -1.59 -11.68
C TRP A 73 -10.46 -1.32 -11.98
N LEU A 74 -9.54 -2.15 -11.48
CA LEU A 74 -8.11 -1.98 -11.77
C LEU A 74 -7.80 -2.19 -13.25
N GLU A 75 -8.46 -3.12 -13.92
CA GLU A 75 -8.37 -3.31 -15.38
C GLU A 75 -8.87 -2.06 -16.13
N GLU A 76 -10.02 -1.49 -15.74
CA GLU A 76 -10.51 -0.23 -16.29
C GLU A 76 -9.52 0.92 -16.07
N VAL A 77 -8.89 0.99 -14.90
CA VAL A 77 -7.90 2.02 -14.56
C VAL A 77 -6.64 1.86 -15.40
N VAL A 78 -6.13 0.63 -15.58
CA VAL A 78 -4.98 0.36 -16.44
C VAL A 78 -5.28 0.79 -17.88
N ASN A 79 -6.45 0.42 -18.40
CA ASN A 79 -6.89 0.81 -19.73
C ASN A 79 -7.03 2.35 -19.89
N TRP A 80 -7.53 3.02 -18.85
CA TRP A 80 -7.62 4.47 -18.82
C TRP A 80 -6.24 5.13 -18.75
N LEU A 81 -5.32 4.66 -17.91
CA LEU A 81 -3.95 5.18 -17.80
C LEU A 81 -3.18 5.03 -19.11
N ASN A 82 -3.19 3.82 -19.69
CA ASN A 82 -2.53 3.54 -20.95
C ASN A 82 -3.07 4.40 -22.10
N ARG A 83 -4.35 4.77 -22.07
CA ARG A 83 -4.93 5.63 -23.10
C ARG A 83 -4.65 7.12 -22.87
N GLU A 84 -4.82 7.59 -21.63
CA GLU A 84 -4.87 9.03 -21.35
C GLU A 84 -3.49 9.60 -20.99
N TYR A 85 -2.55 8.78 -20.50
CA TYR A 85 -1.23 9.24 -20.02
C TYR A 85 -0.04 8.63 -20.73
N VAL A 86 -0.19 7.51 -21.43
CA VAL A 86 0.93 6.85 -22.10
C VAL A 86 1.02 7.25 -23.56
N TRP A 87 2.12 7.91 -23.91
CA TRP A 87 2.47 8.29 -25.29
C TRP A 87 3.80 7.67 -25.75
N ASP A 88 4.57 7.08 -24.82
CA ASP A 88 5.77 6.29 -25.08
C ASP A 88 5.44 4.82 -24.81
N VAL A 89 5.75 3.93 -25.75
CA VAL A 89 5.53 2.49 -25.63
C VAL A 89 6.23 1.90 -24.40
N ALA A 90 7.38 2.44 -24.01
CA ALA A 90 8.08 2.00 -22.81
C ALA A 90 7.31 2.36 -21.52
N GLY A 91 6.41 3.34 -21.58
CA GLY A 91 5.54 3.74 -20.48
C GLY A 91 4.23 2.94 -20.39
N MET A 92 3.99 1.98 -21.30
CA MET A 92 2.76 1.21 -21.31
C MET A 92 2.74 0.17 -20.19
N ILE A 93 1.68 0.16 -19.40
CA ILE A 93 1.41 -0.93 -18.45
C ILE A 93 1.12 -2.18 -19.29
N PRO A 94 1.90 -3.26 -19.15
CA PRO A 94 1.76 -4.43 -20.00
C PRO A 94 0.48 -5.20 -19.66
N SER A 95 -0.09 -5.91 -20.64
CA SER A 95 -1.32 -6.70 -20.47
C SER A 95 -1.20 -7.80 -19.41
N CYS A 96 0.02 -8.23 -19.15
CA CYS A 96 0.36 -9.22 -18.14
C CYS A 96 0.55 -8.67 -16.72
N TRP A 97 0.23 -7.39 -16.48
CA TRP A 97 0.31 -6.78 -15.15
C TRP A 97 -0.25 -7.63 -13.99
N PRO A 98 -1.30 -8.48 -14.15
CA PRO A 98 -1.77 -9.34 -13.07
C PRO A 98 -0.76 -10.42 -12.65
N GLU A 99 0.16 -10.79 -13.54
CA GLU A 99 1.24 -11.76 -13.27
C GLU A 99 2.43 -11.13 -12.53
N HIS A 100 2.42 -9.81 -12.32
CA HIS A 100 3.44 -9.07 -11.59
C HIS A 100 2.88 -8.57 -10.25
N PRO A 101 3.06 -9.31 -9.13
CA PRO A 101 2.48 -8.92 -7.85
C PRO A 101 2.83 -7.49 -7.42
N HIS A 102 4.05 -7.03 -7.71
CA HIS A 102 4.42 -5.65 -7.41
C HIS A 102 3.61 -4.62 -8.22
N LEU A 103 3.29 -4.89 -9.50
CA LEU A 103 2.43 -4.02 -10.29
C LEU A 103 1.01 -4.02 -9.74
N VAL A 104 0.47 -5.19 -9.36
CA VAL A 104 -0.86 -5.27 -8.74
C VAL A 104 -0.95 -4.35 -7.52
N HIS A 105 0.05 -4.38 -6.64
CA HIS A 105 0.09 -3.50 -5.47
C HIS A 105 0.27 -2.02 -5.84
N GLU A 106 1.19 -1.70 -6.75
CA GLU A 106 1.46 -0.31 -7.12
C GLU A 106 0.31 0.34 -7.90
N ILE A 107 -0.34 -0.40 -8.81
CA ILE A 107 -1.51 0.07 -9.57
C ILE A 107 -2.68 0.32 -8.62
N ALA A 108 -2.92 -0.56 -7.63
CA ALA A 108 -3.97 -0.36 -6.65
C ALA A 108 -3.79 0.93 -5.84
N VAL A 109 -2.56 1.24 -5.42
CA VAL A 109 -2.22 2.49 -4.73
C VAL A 109 -2.36 3.70 -5.65
N LEU A 110 -1.85 3.61 -6.88
CA LEU A 110 -1.93 4.70 -7.86
C LEU A 110 -3.39 5.04 -8.19
N ALA A 111 -4.24 4.02 -8.35
CA ALA A 111 -5.67 4.15 -8.61
C ALA A 111 -6.40 4.84 -7.45
N ASP A 112 -6.12 4.43 -6.20
CA ASP A 112 -6.67 5.09 -5.01
C ASP A 112 -6.24 6.56 -4.91
N GLN A 113 -4.93 6.85 -5.10
CA GLN A 113 -4.43 8.21 -5.07
C GLN A 113 -5.11 9.09 -6.12
N ARG A 114 -5.24 8.58 -7.35
CA ARG A 114 -5.94 9.29 -8.43
C ARG A 114 -7.42 9.51 -8.12
N ARG A 115 -8.08 8.52 -7.52
CA ARG A 115 -9.48 8.62 -7.09
C ARG A 115 -9.63 9.70 -6.03
N ARG A 116 -8.80 9.68 -4.97
CA ARG A 116 -8.84 10.68 -3.89
C ARG A 116 -8.54 12.08 -4.39
N ALA A 117 -7.56 12.23 -5.28
CA ALA A 117 -7.27 13.49 -5.93
C ALA A 117 -8.47 14.03 -6.71
N GLY A 118 -9.22 13.17 -7.41
CA GLY A 118 -10.43 13.54 -8.13
C GLY A 118 -11.63 13.92 -7.25
N LEU A 119 -11.59 13.58 -5.96
CA LEU A 119 -12.62 13.94 -4.98
C LEU A 119 -12.24 15.17 -4.14
N ALA A 120 -11.00 15.66 -4.27
CA ALA A 120 -10.55 16.85 -3.56
C ALA A 120 -11.31 18.09 -4.05
N LEU A 121 -11.50 19.06 -3.14
CA LEU A 121 -12.20 20.32 -3.45
C LEU A 121 -11.31 21.35 -4.17
N ASN A 122 -10.03 21.04 -4.33
CA ASN A 122 -9.04 21.88 -4.99
C ASN A 122 -8.13 21.04 -5.89
N SER A 123 -7.26 21.69 -6.66
CA SER A 123 -6.37 21.03 -7.62
C SER A 123 -5.11 20.42 -7.01
N ASP A 124 -4.81 20.68 -5.73
CA ASP A 124 -3.49 20.40 -5.14
C ASP A 124 -3.15 18.91 -5.19
N ALA A 125 -4.08 18.05 -4.77
CA ALA A 125 -3.88 16.60 -4.80
C ALA A 125 -3.78 16.03 -6.22
N MET A 126 -4.46 16.65 -7.19
CA MET A 126 -4.38 16.24 -8.60
C MET A 126 -3.03 16.62 -9.20
N GLU A 127 -2.58 17.84 -8.90
CA GLU A 127 -1.28 18.36 -9.29
C GLU A 127 -0.15 17.49 -8.71
N GLU A 128 -0.22 17.16 -7.42
CA GLU A 128 0.75 16.28 -6.76
C GLU A 128 0.77 14.87 -7.39
N TRP A 129 -0.40 14.34 -7.74
CA TRP A 129 -0.51 13.04 -8.41
C TRP A 129 0.17 13.06 -9.79
N HIS A 130 -0.02 14.13 -10.57
CA HIS A 130 0.65 14.32 -11.87
C HIS A 130 2.15 14.55 -11.73
N ARG A 131 2.59 15.32 -10.74
CA ARG A 131 3.99 15.69 -10.55
C ARG A 131 4.83 14.55 -9.97
N TYR A 132 4.28 13.77 -9.05
CA TYR A 132 5.06 12.80 -8.28
C TYR A 132 4.56 11.37 -8.40
N ALA A 133 3.27 11.10 -8.17
CA ALA A 133 2.78 9.73 -8.06
C ALA A 133 2.89 8.97 -9.40
N LEU A 134 2.34 9.55 -10.47
CA LEU A 134 2.32 8.93 -11.78
C LEU A 134 3.73 8.79 -12.39
N PRO A 135 4.60 9.83 -12.41
CA PRO A 135 5.95 9.69 -12.94
C PRO A 135 6.79 8.66 -12.17
N ALA A 136 6.73 8.67 -10.84
CA ALA A 136 7.48 7.73 -10.02
C ALA A 136 7.00 6.27 -10.22
N PHE A 137 5.70 6.05 -10.42
CA PHE A 137 5.19 4.74 -10.83
C PHE A 137 5.75 4.31 -12.18
N ALA A 138 5.66 5.17 -13.20
CA ALA A 138 6.12 4.86 -14.55
C ALA A 138 7.63 4.52 -14.57
N ASP A 139 8.45 5.27 -13.82
CA ASP A 139 9.89 5.00 -13.70
C ASP A 139 10.16 3.67 -13.01
N ARG A 140 9.47 3.35 -11.91
CA ARG A 140 9.65 2.06 -11.21
C ARG A 140 9.17 0.88 -12.06
N MET A 141 8.06 1.03 -12.77
CA MET A 141 7.54 0.02 -13.68
C MET A 141 8.56 -0.26 -14.79
N ARG A 142 9.00 0.78 -15.52
CA ARG A 142 10.02 0.66 -16.58
C ARG A 142 11.28 -0.05 -16.07
N ASN A 143 11.76 0.32 -14.89
CA ASN A 143 12.98 -0.26 -14.33
C ASN A 143 12.84 -1.72 -13.85
N ARG A 144 11.63 -2.16 -13.44
CA ARG A 144 11.40 -3.50 -12.88
C ARG A 144 10.93 -4.52 -13.91
N VAL A 145 10.14 -4.08 -14.89
CA VAL A 145 9.57 -4.94 -15.93
C VAL A 145 10.60 -5.17 -17.04
N LYS A 146 11.23 -4.11 -17.56
CA LYS A 146 12.19 -4.16 -18.68
C LYS A 146 11.68 -5.07 -19.82
N ASP A 147 12.58 -5.83 -20.45
CA ASP A 147 12.30 -6.68 -21.61
C ASP A 147 11.66 -8.03 -21.22
N HIS A 148 11.35 -8.25 -19.94
CA HIS A 148 10.86 -9.55 -19.46
C HIS A 148 9.43 -9.90 -19.92
N CYS A 149 8.74 -8.96 -20.58
CA CYS A 149 7.38 -9.13 -21.08
C CYS A 149 7.29 -9.25 -22.62
N GLU A 150 8.37 -8.99 -23.36
CA GLU A 150 8.30 -8.85 -24.83
C GLU A 150 8.32 -10.19 -25.59
N GLU A 151 9.06 -11.19 -25.09
CA GLU A 151 9.26 -12.50 -25.77
C GLU A 151 8.44 -13.64 -25.14
N GLY A 152 7.37 -13.31 -24.41
CA GLY A 152 6.53 -14.26 -23.67
C GLY A 152 6.86 -14.31 -22.18
N HIS A 153 5.87 -14.71 -21.39
CA HIS A 153 5.95 -14.66 -19.93
C HIS A 153 6.95 -15.66 -19.37
N GLN A 154 8.15 -15.16 -19.06
CA GLN A 154 9.09 -15.88 -18.22
C GLN A 154 8.55 -15.86 -16.79
N GLY A 155 8.42 -17.04 -16.18
CA GLY A 155 8.05 -17.12 -14.77
C GLY A 155 8.98 -16.26 -13.92
N TRP A 156 8.46 -15.68 -12.83
CA TRP A 156 9.14 -14.69 -11.98
C TRP A 156 10.68 -14.84 -11.94
N PRO A 157 11.45 -13.88 -12.48
CA PRO A 157 12.89 -14.05 -12.72
C PRO A 157 13.71 -14.41 -11.47
N ALA A 158 13.28 -13.96 -10.29
CA ALA A 158 13.95 -14.25 -9.03
C ALA A 158 13.53 -15.59 -8.40
N ARG A 159 12.68 -16.41 -9.04
CA ARG A 159 12.15 -17.67 -8.50
C ARG A 159 13.23 -18.61 -7.98
N SER A 160 14.33 -18.78 -8.70
CA SER A 160 15.44 -19.63 -8.26
C SER A 160 16.12 -19.10 -6.98
N ARG A 161 16.38 -17.79 -6.93
CA ARG A 161 16.96 -17.14 -5.74
C ARG A 161 16.00 -17.17 -4.57
N TYR A 162 14.70 -16.98 -4.81
CA TYR A 162 13.67 -17.08 -3.80
C TYR A 162 13.54 -18.49 -3.24
N SER A 163 13.53 -19.52 -4.10
CA SER A 163 13.52 -20.92 -3.66
C SER A 163 14.69 -21.22 -2.71
N ARG A 164 15.90 -20.73 -3.05
CA ARG A 164 17.06 -20.80 -2.13
C ARG A 164 16.87 -19.99 -0.86
N HIS A 165 16.22 -18.84 -0.94
CA HIS A 165 15.95 -17.98 0.21
C HIS A 165 14.97 -18.63 1.20
N VAL A 166 13.95 -19.33 0.71
CA VAL A 166 12.93 -20.03 1.51
C VAL A 166 13.26 -21.51 1.77
N SER A 167 14.46 -21.97 1.41
CA SER A 167 14.86 -23.34 1.71
C SER A 167 14.94 -23.58 3.22
N ASP A 168 14.66 -24.81 3.65
CA ASP A 168 14.72 -25.19 5.07
C ASP A 168 16.06 -24.83 5.70
N GLN A 169 17.16 -25.02 4.96
CA GLN A 169 18.49 -24.64 5.43
C GLN A 169 18.63 -23.13 5.64
N SER A 170 18.19 -22.31 4.69
CA SER A 170 18.25 -20.85 4.80
C SER A 170 17.35 -20.33 5.93
N ILE A 171 16.15 -20.92 6.09
CA ILE A 171 15.22 -20.61 7.17
C ILE A 171 15.85 -20.99 8.52
N HIS A 172 16.39 -22.20 8.64
CA HIS A 172 17.06 -22.67 9.86
C HIS A 172 18.23 -21.78 10.24
N ASN A 173 19.10 -21.43 9.29
CA ASN A 173 20.25 -20.56 9.54
C ASN A 173 19.83 -19.19 10.05
N ARG A 174 18.81 -18.57 9.44
CA ARG A 174 18.25 -17.31 9.93
C ARG A 174 17.64 -17.48 11.33
N GLY A 175 16.88 -18.55 11.56
CA GLY A 175 16.30 -18.86 12.87
C GLY A 175 17.34 -19.01 13.98
N GLN A 176 18.46 -19.67 13.70
CA GLN A 176 19.58 -19.79 14.63
C GLN A 176 20.23 -18.43 14.92
N ALA A 177 20.43 -17.61 13.89
CA ALA A 177 20.96 -16.26 14.05
C ALA A 177 20.03 -15.38 14.91
N TYR A 178 18.73 -15.43 14.66
CA TYR A 178 17.73 -14.70 15.47
C TYR A 178 17.71 -15.20 16.92
N ALA A 179 17.75 -16.52 17.14
CA ALA A 179 17.78 -17.09 18.49
C ALA A 179 19.08 -16.78 19.24
N ALA A 180 20.20 -16.64 18.54
CA ALA A 180 21.46 -16.19 19.12
C ALA A 180 21.37 -14.71 19.57
N ASP A 181 20.81 -13.84 18.74
CA ASP A 181 20.61 -12.42 19.03
C ASP A 181 19.63 -12.15 20.19
N VAL A 182 18.51 -12.89 20.25
CA VAL A 182 17.59 -12.80 21.39
C VAL A 182 18.31 -13.19 22.69
N ARG A 183 19.21 -14.18 22.63
CA ARG A 183 20.01 -14.58 23.80
C ARG A 183 21.00 -13.50 24.21
N THR A 184 21.70 -12.83 23.28
CA THR A 184 22.64 -11.74 23.64
C THR A 184 21.90 -10.60 24.34
N THR A 185 20.71 -10.24 23.88
CA THR A 185 19.85 -9.23 24.54
C THR A 185 19.42 -9.67 25.94
N ALA A 186 19.01 -10.93 26.10
CA ALA A 186 18.64 -11.47 27.42
C ALA A 186 19.83 -11.52 28.40
N TYR A 187 21.04 -11.86 27.92
CA TYR A 187 22.26 -11.84 28.72
C TYR A 187 22.70 -10.41 29.07
N GLY A 188 22.61 -9.47 28.13
CA GLY A 188 22.86 -8.04 28.39
C GLY A 188 21.93 -7.51 29.48
N ARG A 189 20.62 -7.80 29.37
CA ARG A 189 19.64 -7.44 30.39
C ARG A 189 19.94 -8.06 31.76
N LYS A 190 20.28 -9.36 31.83
CA LYS A 190 20.65 -10.00 33.10
C LYS A 190 21.91 -9.41 33.72
N ARG A 191 22.89 -9.05 32.89
CA ARG A 191 24.11 -8.38 33.35
C ARG A 191 23.80 -6.98 33.87
N ASP A 192 22.97 -6.22 33.17
CA ASP A 192 22.55 -4.90 33.62
C ASP A 192 21.70 -4.99 34.90
N GLU A 193 20.81 -5.97 35.02
CA GLU A 193 20.07 -6.26 36.26
C GLU A 193 21.03 -6.66 37.40
N ALA A 194 22.06 -7.49 37.14
CA ALA A 194 23.07 -7.84 38.15
C ALA A 194 23.91 -6.62 38.59
N VAL A 195 24.19 -5.69 37.69
CA VAL A 195 24.86 -4.41 38.02
C VAL A 195 23.91 -3.47 38.79
N VAL A 196 22.60 -3.49 38.53
CA VAL A 196 21.61 -2.72 39.32
C VAL A 196 21.48 -3.23 40.74
N VAL A 197 21.57 -4.55 40.95
CA VAL A 197 21.46 -5.12 42.30
C VAL A 197 22.65 -4.72 43.19
N ASP A 198 23.79 -4.31 42.60
CA ASP A 198 24.99 -3.83 43.30
C ASP A 198 24.95 -2.30 43.59
N GLU A 199 24.06 -1.54 42.95
CA GLU A 199 23.85 -0.12 43.24
C GLU A 199 22.45 0.10 43.82
N SER A 200 22.41 0.36 45.12
CA SER A 200 21.26 0.75 45.92
C SER A 200 20.67 2.13 45.54
N ARG A 201 20.47 2.38 44.24
CA ARG A 201 19.80 3.58 43.72
C ARG A 201 18.71 3.18 42.71
N PRO A 202 17.44 3.58 42.93
CA PRO A 202 16.36 3.28 42.00
C PRO A 202 16.61 3.97 40.65
N ARG A 203 16.54 3.19 39.55
CA ARG A 203 16.72 3.68 38.16
C ARG A 203 15.54 4.50 37.62
N LEU A 204 14.45 4.63 38.38
CA LEU A 204 13.29 5.44 38.02
C LEU A 204 13.00 6.38 39.19
N ALA A 205 13.08 7.67 38.94
CA ALA A 205 12.72 8.71 39.89
C ALA A 205 11.32 9.24 39.55
N ALA A 206 10.50 9.48 40.57
CA ALA A 206 9.17 10.03 40.37
C ALA A 206 9.30 11.48 39.89
N VAL A 207 8.61 11.85 38.81
CA VAL A 207 8.63 13.21 38.27
C VAL A 207 7.29 13.87 38.52
N ASN A 208 7.30 15.09 39.06
CA ASN A 208 6.11 15.89 39.19
C ASN A 208 5.64 16.35 37.79
N LEU A 209 4.46 15.90 37.36
CA LEU A 209 3.96 16.11 36.00
C LEU A 209 3.54 17.56 35.68
N ASP A 210 3.37 18.39 36.70
CA ASP A 210 2.99 19.80 36.53
C ASP A 210 4.20 20.75 36.47
N THR A 211 5.34 20.34 37.02
CA THR A 211 6.55 21.18 37.17
C THR A 211 7.78 20.62 36.45
N GLY A 212 7.81 19.31 36.18
CA GLY A 212 8.93 18.62 35.53
C GLY A 212 10.10 18.29 36.47
N GLU A 213 9.99 18.56 37.77
CA GLU A 213 11.05 18.28 38.74
C GLU A 213 11.07 16.81 39.19
N ILE A 214 12.27 16.29 39.39
CA ILE A 214 12.53 14.93 39.88
C ILE A 214 12.42 14.91 41.41
N LEU A 215 11.53 14.09 41.95
CA LEU A 215 11.30 13.91 43.38
C LEU A 215 12.26 12.83 43.92
N ASP A 216 13.47 13.22 44.29
CA ASP A 216 14.39 12.35 45.02
C ASP A 216 14.13 12.47 46.54
N GLY A 217 13.99 11.34 47.24
CA GLY A 217 14.05 11.25 48.71
C GLY A 217 15.03 10.14 49.12
N PRO A 218 15.71 10.22 50.29
CA PRO A 218 15.21 10.78 51.54
C PRO A 218 16.19 11.75 52.23
N ASP A 219 15.73 12.98 52.55
CA ASP A 219 16.21 13.80 53.67
C ASP A 219 15.19 14.93 53.89
N ALA A 220 14.21 14.68 54.75
CA ALA A 220 13.43 15.71 55.43
C ALA A 220 12.97 15.11 56.76
N GLU A 221 13.53 15.63 57.85
CA GLU A 221 13.04 15.47 59.22
C GLU A 221 11.54 15.77 59.34
#